data_AF-A0A502Z241-F1
#
_entry.id   AF-A0A502Z241-F1
#
_cell.length_a   1.000
_cell.length_b   1.000
_cell.length_c   1.000
_cell.angle_alpha   90.00
_cell.angle_beta   90.00
_cell.angle_gamma   90.00
#
_symmetry.space_group_name_H-M   'P 1'
#
loop_
_entity.id
_entity.type
_entity.pdbx_description
1 polymer ?
#
loop_
_entity_poly.entity_id
_entity_poly.type
_entity_poly.pdbx_seq_one_letter_code
_entity_poly.pdbx_strand_id
1 'polypeptide(L)'
;MTWHMYSVSPVKLEFSTTCLELRMRYADGNIARLGDKILVWEGNEGVVVCSMDTDEYSEDYSRETFGYLKQGIMVLSEKAGLIHYVQPEADMRLLSRRASRA
;
A
#
# COMPACT_ATOMS: atom_id res chain seq x y z
N MET A 1 -3.70 47.40 -29.23
CA MET A 1 -3.91 45.94 -29.14
C MET A 1 -2.58 45.27 -28.87
N THR A 2 -2.33 44.84 -27.63
CA THR A 2 -1.08 44.20 -27.25
C THR A 2 -1.43 42.95 -26.45
N TRP A 3 -1.38 41.82 -27.13
CA TRP A 3 -1.61 40.49 -26.59
C TRP A 3 -0.53 40.18 -25.55
N HIS A 4 -0.92 40.10 -24.28
CA HIS A 4 -0.07 39.51 -23.24
C HIS A 4 -0.29 38.00 -23.27
N MET A 5 0.67 37.34 -23.90
CA MET A 5 0.81 35.89 -23.96
C MET A 5 1.13 35.39 -22.54
N TYR A 6 0.13 34.89 -21.83
CA TYR A 6 0.33 34.22 -20.55
C TYR A 6 1.05 32.89 -20.81
N SER A 7 2.37 32.89 -20.61
CA SER A 7 3.17 31.68 -20.54
C SER A 7 2.82 30.96 -19.24
N VAL A 8 1.90 30.01 -19.33
CA VAL A 8 1.69 28.99 -18.30
C VAL A 8 2.93 28.11 -18.29
N SER A 9 3.73 28.26 -17.24
CA SER A 9 4.92 27.43 -16.99
C SER A 9 4.50 25.96 -16.94
N PRO A 10 5.28 25.02 -17.51
CA PRO A 10 5.03 23.61 -17.31
C PRO A 10 5.21 23.32 -15.82
N VAL A 11 4.14 22.85 -15.17
CA VAL A 11 4.22 22.24 -13.85
C VAL A 11 5.21 21.09 -13.98
N LYS A 12 6.42 21.31 -13.51
CA LYS A 12 7.45 20.31 -13.41
C LYS A 12 6.92 19.31 -12.38
N LEU A 13 6.37 18.21 -12.85
CA LEU A 13 6.09 17.03 -12.03
C LEU A 13 7.46 16.46 -11.63
N GLU A 14 8.11 17.13 -10.68
CA GLU A 14 9.24 16.57 -9.96
C GLU A 14 8.67 15.46 -9.10
N PHE A 15 8.72 14.24 -9.63
CA PHE A 15 8.64 13.01 -8.86
C PHE A 15 9.80 13.03 -7.86
N SER A 16 9.65 13.75 -6.75
CA SER A 16 10.66 13.88 -5.72
C SER A 16 9.97 13.75 -4.36
N THR A 17 10.12 12.54 -3.82
CA THR A 17 10.28 12.23 -2.40
C THR A 17 9.07 12.40 -1.46
N THR A 18 7.98 13.04 -1.85
CA THR A 18 6.80 13.17 -0.96
C THR A 18 5.95 11.89 -0.85
N CYS A 19 6.27 10.83 -1.61
CA CYS A 19 5.55 9.54 -1.56
C CYS A 19 5.82 8.68 -0.30
N LEU A 20 6.48 9.23 0.74
CA LEU A 20 6.91 8.50 1.95
C LEU A 20 5.96 8.63 3.14
N GLU A 21 4.97 9.53 3.10
CA GLU A 21 4.27 9.96 4.32
C GLU A 21 2.89 9.33 4.56
N LEU A 22 2.29 8.64 3.59
CA LEU A 22 0.99 7.97 3.81
C LEU A 22 1.11 6.46 4.06
N ARG A 23 2.31 5.89 3.92
CA ARG A 23 2.51 4.43 3.90
C ARG A 23 2.06 3.76 5.19
N MET A 24 1.13 2.82 5.08
CA MET A 24 0.76 1.93 6.17
C MET A 24 2.01 1.18 6.68
N ARG A 25 2.32 1.37 7.95
CA ARG A 25 3.43 0.70 8.64
C ARG A 25 2.84 -0.30 9.62
N TYR A 26 3.43 -1.49 9.69
CA TYR A 26 3.13 -2.43 10.76
C TYR A 26 3.58 -1.89 12.12
N ALA A 27 3.17 -2.56 13.20
CA ALA A 27 3.62 -2.23 14.55
C ALA A 27 5.15 -2.27 14.69
N ASP A 28 5.84 -3.12 13.90
CA ASP A 28 7.31 -3.19 13.86
C ASP A 28 7.97 -2.02 13.09
N GLY A 29 7.20 -1.05 12.57
CA GLY A 29 7.68 0.08 11.78
C GLY A 29 7.99 -0.23 10.31
N ASN A 30 7.85 -1.50 9.92
CA ASN A 30 8.02 -1.94 8.54
C ASN A 30 6.84 -1.47 7.65
N ILE A 31 7.15 -1.01 6.44
CA ILE A 31 6.13 -0.63 5.46
C ILE A 31 5.49 -1.88 4.88
N ALA A 32 4.17 -1.91 4.86
CA ALA A 32 3.39 -2.95 4.22
C ALA A 32 3.58 -2.90 2.69
N ARG A 33 3.94 -4.04 2.10
CA ARG A 33 4.05 -4.21 0.65
C ARG A 33 3.26 -5.41 0.20
N LEU A 34 2.93 -5.41 -1.09
CA LEU A 34 2.32 -6.56 -1.74
C LEU A 34 3.22 -7.80 -1.64
N GLY A 35 2.62 -8.93 -1.26
CA GLY A 35 3.28 -10.21 -1.07
C GLY A 35 4.01 -10.36 0.27
N ASP A 36 3.95 -9.39 1.17
CA ASP A 36 4.47 -9.56 2.54
C ASP A 36 3.58 -10.55 3.32
N LYS A 37 4.21 -11.53 3.96
CA LYS A 37 3.54 -12.47 4.88
C LYS A 37 3.60 -11.89 6.29
N ILE A 38 2.43 -11.69 6.88
CA ILE A 38 2.25 -11.10 8.21
C ILE A 38 1.51 -12.05 9.12
N LEU A 39 1.75 -11.93 10.42
CA LEU A 39 0.87 -12.48 11.45
C LEU A 39 -0.24 -11.47 11.66
N VAL A 40 -1.49 -11.92 11.57
CA VAL A 40 -2.66 -11.05 11.79
C VAL A 40 -3.05 -11.07 13.27
N TRP A 41 -3.08 -12.27 13.86
CA TRP A 41 -3.24 -12.50 15.30
C TRP A 41 -2.59 -13.85 15.66
N GLU A 42 -2.49 -14.14 16.95
CA GLU A 42 -1.90 -15.38 17.46
C GLU A 42 -2.44 -16.64 16.74
N GLY A 43 -1.56 -17.33 16.01
CA GLY A 43 -1.90 -18.55 15.26
C GLY A 43 -2.68 -18.32 13.96
N ASN A 44 -2.71 -17.09 13.44
CA ASN A 44 -3.26 -16.77 12.12
C ASN A 44 -2.32 -15.90 11.29
N GLU A 45 -1.85 -16.47 10.18
CA GLU A 45 -1.02 -15.79 9.21
C GLU A 45 -1.86 -15.29 8.04
N GLY A 46 -1.40 -14.22 7.42
CA GLY A 46 -1.98 -13.68 6.20
C GLY A 46 -0.92 -13.12 5.27
N VAL A 47 -1.28 -12.95 4.01
CA VAL A 47 -0.41 -12.39 2.98
C VAL A 47 -1.04 -11.13 2.44
N VAL A 48 -0.28 -10.04 2.35
CA VAL A 48 -0.76 -8.83 1.72
C VAL A 48 -0.94 -9.08 0.23
N VAL A 49 -2.17 -8.96 -0.26
CA VAL A 49 -2.50 -9.13 -1.69
C VAL A 49 -2.71 -7.80 -2.40
N CYS A 50 -3.03 -6.74 -1.66
CA CYS A 50 -3.13 -5.38 -2.20
C CYS A 50 -2.62 -4.38 -1.17
N SER A 51 -2.00 -3.31 -1.67
CA SER A 51 -1.61 -2.14 -0.91
C SER A 51 -2.09 -0.92 -1.68
N MET A 52 -3.15 -0.30 -1.19
CA MET A 52 -3.70 0.91 -1.82
C MET A 52 -2.77 2.10 -1.59
N ASP A 53 -2.01 2.07 -0.51
CA ASP A 53 -1.09 3.14 -0.14
C ASP A 53 0.11 3.23 -1.10
N THR A 54 0.59 2.07 -1.57
CA THR A 54 1.67 2.00 -2.57
C THR A 54 1.15 1.87 -4.00
N ASP A 55 -0.17 1.91 -4.19
CA ASP A 55 -0.87 1.59 -5.45
C ASP A 55 -0.43 0.24 -6.05
N GLU A 56 -0.09 -0.73 -5.19
CA GLU A 56 0.35 -2.08 -5.58
C GLU A 56 -0.82 -3.07 -5.43
N TYR A 57 -1.24 -3.65 -6.54
CA TYR A 57 -2.37 -4.59 -6.59
C TYR A 57 -1.93 -5.89 -7.24
N SER A 58 -2.40 -7.02 -6.72
CA SER A 58 -2.14 -8.32 -7.31
C SER A 58 -2.99 -8.49 -8.58
N GLU A 59 -2.56 -9.34 -9.51
CA GLU A 59 -3.29 -9.63 -10.75
C GLU A 59 -4.70 -10.16 -10.50
N ASP A 60 -4.87 -10.86 -9.38
CA ASP A 60 -6.16 -11.42 -8.94
C ASP A 60 -7.07 -10.36 -8.28
N TYR A 61 -6.49 -9.24 -7.84
CA TYR A 61 -7.16 -8.22 -7.02
C TYR A 61 -6.88 -6.79 -7.55
N SER A 62 -7.41 -6.48 -8.72
CA SER A 62 -7.23 -5.18 -9.40
C SER A 62 -7.76 -3.97 -8.61
N ARG A 63 -7.17 -2.80 -8.87
CA ARG A 63 -7.61 -1.49 -8.36
C ARG A 63 -9.07 -1.18 -8.68
N GLU A 64 -9.65 -1.71 -9.74
CA GLU A 64 -11.07 -1.51 -10.05
C GLU A 64 -11.99 -2.16 -9.02
N THR A 65 -11.58 -3.32 -8.49
CA THR A 65 -12.34 -4.06 -7.47
C THR A 65 -12.14 -3.47 -6.09
N PHE A 66 -10.93 -2.98 -5.75
CA PHE A 66 -10.59 -2.54 -4.39
C PHE A 66 -10.27 -1.06 -4.24
N GLY A 67 -10.22 -0.30 -5.32
CA GLY A 67 -9.92 1.13 -5.31
C GLY A 67 -10.98 1.97 -4.60
N TYR A 68 -12.19 1.43 -4.40
CA TYR A 68 -13.22 2.09 -3.59
C TYR A 68 -12.85 2.19 -2.10
N LEU A 69 -11.93 1.35 -1.62
CA LEU A 69 -11.45 1.34 -0.23
C LEU A 69 -10.51 2.52 0.08
N LYS A 70 -9.94 3.16 -0.96
CA LYS A 70 -9.11 4.38 -0.95
C LYS A 70 -7.75 4.31 -0.22
N GLN A 71 -7.63 3.55 0.86
CA GLN A 71 -6.42 3.49 1.69
C GLN A 71 -6.29 2.18 2.47
N GLY A 72 -5.06 1.90 2.92
CA GLY A 72 -4.72 0.72 3.69
C GLY A 72 -4.22 -0.44 2.83
N ILE A 73 -4.24 -1.63 3.43
CA ILE A 73 -3.80 -2.87 2.81
C ILE A 73 -4.88 -3.93 2.90
N MET A 74 -4.76 -4.92 2.04
CA MET A 74 -5.64 -6.06 2.01
C MET A 74 -4.83 -7.33 2.24
N VAL A 75 -5.24 -8.09 3.23
CA VAL A 75 -4.53 -9.25 3.73
C VAL A 75 -5.40 -10.47 3.51
N LEU A 76 -4.88 -11.43 2.75
CA LEU A 76 -5.49 -12.74 2.59
C LEU A 76 -4.97 -13.67 3.69
N SER A 77 -5.80 -13.91 4.69
CA SER A 77 -5.58 -14.89 5.74
C SER A 77 -6.04 -16.28 5.32
N GLU A 78 -5.28 -17.32 5.69
CA GLU A 78 -5.68 -18.70 5.42
C GLU A 78 -6.93 -19.14 6.20
N LYS A 79 -7.18 -18.56 7.39
CA LYS A 79 -8.32 -18.93 8.24
C LYS A 79 -9.54 -18.06 8.04
N ALA A 80 -9.34 -16.77 7.77
CA ALA A 80 -10.41 -15.79 7.70
C ALA A 80 -10.69 -15.28 6.27
N GLY A 81 -9.85 -15.64 5.30
CA GLY A 81 -9.97 -15.13 3.94
C GLY A 81 -9.48 -13.69 3.81
N LEU A 82 -10.16 -12.90 2.98
CA LEU A 82 -9.74 -11.54 2.63
C LEU A 82 -10.16 -10.53 3.71
N ILE A 83 -9.19 -9.81 4.28
CA ILE A 83 -9.42 -8.81 5.34
C ILE A 83 -8.83 -7.47 4.91
N HIS A 84 -9.60 -6.40 5.07
CA HIS A 84 -9.15 -5.03 4.78
C HIS A 84 -8.69 -4.34 6.07
N TYR A 85 -7.48 -3.80 6.02
CA TYR A 85 -6.86 -3.09 7.13
C TYR A 85 -6.50 -1.67 6.72
N VAL A 86 -7.16 -0.69 7.33
CA VAL A 86 -6.86 0.74 7.14
C VAL A 86 -5.76 1.20 8.08
N GLN A 87 -5.69 0.61 9.27
CA GLN A 87 -4.71 0.92 10.30
C GLN A 87 -4.01 -0.36 10.77
N PRO A 88 -2.73 -0.28 11.14
CA PRO A 88 -2.03 -1.43 11.70
C PRO A 88 -2.61 -1.80 13.05
N GLU A 89 -2.88 -3.08 13.25
CA GLU A 89 -3.19 -3.61 14.57
C GLU A 89 -1.90 -3.84 15.36
N ALA A 90 -1.98 -3.76 16.70
CA ALA A 90 -0.81 -3.98 17.56
C ALA A 90 -0.26 -5.42 17.46
N ASP A 91 -1.13 -6.38 17.15
CA ASP A 91 -0.77 -7.79 16.97
C ASP A 91 -0.19 -8.09 15.58
N MET A 92 -0.32 -7.13 14.63
CA MET A 92 0.18 -7.33 13.27
C MET A 92 1.68 -7.20 13.21
N ARG A 93 2.32 -8.29 12.79
CA ARG A 93 3.77 -8.36 12.68
C ARG A 93 4.20 -8.94 11.35
N LEU A 94 5.25 -8.38 10.78
CA LEU A 94 5.82 -8.91 9.55
C LEU A 94 6.57 -10.21 9.86
N LEU A 95 6.12 -11.34 9.30
CA LEU A 95 6.79 -12.63 9.46
C LEU A 95 7.87 -12.82 8.41
N SER A 96 7.52 -12.57 7.16
CA SER A 96 8.44 -12.74 6.04
C SER A 96 8.10 -11.81 4.90
N ARG A 97 9.15 -11.29 4.28
CA ARG A 97 9.07 -10.44 3.10
C ARG A 97 9.60 -11.23 1.91
N ARG A 98 9.00 -11.06 0.73
CA ARG A 98 9.68 -11.42 -0.52
C ARG A 98 10.95 -10.59 -0.61
N ALA A 99 12.10 -11.20 -0.31
CA ALA A 99 13.38 -10.51 -0.31
C ALA A 99 13.57 -9.82 -1.66
N SER A 100 13.57 -8.49 -1.67
CA SER A 100 14.12 -7.73 -2.78
C SER A 100 15.60 -8.06 -2.81
N ARG A 101 16.01 -9.00 -3.68
CA ARG A 101 17.43 -9.26 -3.95
C ARG A 101 18.05 -7.92 -4.34
N ALA A 102 19.02 -7.50 -3.50
CA ALA A 102 19.94 -6.41 -3.79
C ALA A 102 20.80 -6.74 -5.01
#